data_AF-A0AAV5C3Z9-F1
#
_entry.id   AF-A0AAV5C3Z9-F1
#
_cell.length_a   1.000
_cell.length_b   1.000
_cell.length_c   1.000
_cell.angle_alpha   90.00
_cell.angle_beta   90.00
_cell.angle_gamma   90.00
#
_symmetry.space_group_name_H-M   'P 1'
#
loop_
_entity.id
_entity.type
_entity.pdbx_description
1 polymer ?
#
loop_
_entity_poly.entity_id
_entity_poly.type
_entity_poly.pdbx_seq_one_letter_code
_entity_poly.pdbx_strand_id
1 'polypeptide(L)' 'MGGGMEVHKNRWIEEWNAGRENLEFNFRWTRRSLAVVGLFGLAVPILVYKGIVREFVRSLPASYLNPPRPLCNRAHLDLD' A
#
# COMPACT_ATOMS: atom_id res chain seq x y z
N MET A 1 -38.32 15.25 -8.18
CA MET A 1 -37.43 14.09 -8.39
C MET A 1 -37.94 13.37 -9.63
N GLY A 2 -37.23 13.49 -10.76
CA GLY A 2 -37.70 13.00 -12.06
C GLY A 2 -37.72 11.48 -12.13
N GLY A 3 -38.83 10.87 -11.72
CA GLY A 3 -39.14 9.46 -11.97
C GLY A 3 -39.58 9.31 -13.42
N GLY A 4 -38.66 8.92 -14.29
CA GLY A 4 -38.91 8.83 -15.73
C GLY A 4 -37.87 8.04 -16.51
N MET A 5 -37.16 7.10 -15.88
CA MET A 5 -36.38 6.09 -16.62
C MET A 5 -37.20 4.81 -16.68
N GLU A 6 -37.96 4.66 -17.77
CA GLU A 6 -38.55 3.38 -18.20
C GLU A 6 -37.44 2.46 -18.72
N VAL A 7 -36.52 2.11 -17.82
CA VAL A 7 -35.58 1.01 -18.04
C VAL A 7 -36.27 -0.25 -17.51
N HIS A 8 -36.25 -1.34 -18.29
CA HIS A 8 -36.73 -2.64 -17.84
C HIS A 8 -35.96 -3.06 -16.59
N LYS A 9 -36.51 -2.76 -15.41
CA LYS A 9 -35.88 -3.08 -14.13
C LYS A 9 -35.86 -4.58 -13.95
N ASN A 10 -34.67 -5.15 -14.06
CA ASN A 10 -34.47 -6.55 -13.76
C ASN A 10 -34.36 -6.69 -12.23
N ARG A 11 -35.37 -7.35 -11.64
CA ARG A 11 -35.43 -7.61 -10.20
C ARG A 11 -34.15 -8.24 -9.65
N TRP A 12 -33.53 -9.18 -10.37
CA TRP A 12 -32.30 -9.85 -9.93
C TRP A 12 -31.10 -8.89 -9.90
N ILE A 13 -31.04 -7.92 -10.82
CA ILE A 13 -29.96 -6.93 -10.89
C ILE A 13 -30.11 -5.90 -9.77
N GLU A 14 -31.34 -5.41 -9.54
CA GLU A 14 -31.64 -4.44 -8.49
C GLU A 14 -31.39 -5.03 -7.10
N GLU A 15 -31.83 -6.27 -6.84
CA GLU A 15 -31.56 -6.98 -5.58
C GLU A 15 -30.05 -7.25 -5.39
N TRP A 16 -29.33 -7.62 -6.45
CA TRP A 16 -27.88 -7.82 -6.39
C TRP A 16 -27.14 -6.51 -6.12
N ASN A 17 -27.52 -5.42 -6.78
CA ASN A 17 -26.92 -4.10 -6.57
C ASN A 17 -27.19 -3.60 -5.14
N ALA A 18 -28.44 -3.69 -4.68
CA ALA A 18 -28.82 -3.33 -3.31
C ALA A 18 -28.08 -4.18 -2.27
N GLY A 19 -27.82 -5.47 -2.54
CA GLY A 19 -27.03 -6.33 -1.66
C GLY A 19 -25.57 -5.91 -1.56
N ARG A 20 -24.98 -5.37 -2.64
CA ARG A 20 -23.60 -4.87 -2.65
C ARG A 20 -23.46 -3.52 -1.94
N GLU A 21 -24.41 -2.63 -2.16
CA GLU A 21 -24.44 -1.31 -1.52
C GLU A 21 -24.61 -1.41 -0.01
N ASN A 22 -25.25 -2.48 0.48
CA ASN A 22 -25.51 -2.71 1.91
C ASN A 22 -24.60 -3.80 2.52
N LEU A 23 -23.44 -4.05 1.91
CA LEU A 23 -22.49 -5.06 2.39
C LEU A 23 -21.96 -4.75 3.79
N GLU A 24 -21.83 -3.47 4.17
CA GLU A 24 -21.37 -3.09 5.51
C GLU A 24 -22.28 -3.62 6.63
N PHE A 25 -23.60 -3.67 6.42
CA PHE A 25 -24.56 -4.13 7.44
C PHE A 25 -24.49 -5.64 7.66
N ASN A 26 -24.07 -6.38 6.63
CA ASN A 26 -23.93 -7.83 6.68
C ASN A 26 -22.52 -8.28 7.09
N PHE A 27 -21.58 -7.34 7.21
CA PHE A 27 -20.21 -7.65 7.56
C PHE A 27 -20.10 -8.12 9.00
N ARG A 28 -19.38 -9.24 9.20
CA ARG A 28 -19.12 -9.82 10.52
C ARG A 28 -17.65 -10.12 10.70
N TRP A 29 -17.13 -9.80 11.88
CA TRP A 29 -15.79 -10.20 12.30
C TRP A 29 -15.77 -11.69 12.64
N THR A 30 -15.33 -12.48 11.66
CA THR A 30 -15.14 -13.92 11.76
C THR A 30 -13.67 -14.23 11.56
N ARG A 31 -13.23 -15.44 11.93
CA ARG A 31 -11.83 -15.84 11.71
C ARG A 31 -11.43 -15.75 10.23
N ARG A 32 -12.37 -16.04 9.32
CA ARG A 32 -12.14 -15.95 7.87
C ARG A 32 -12.01 -14.51 7.40
N SER A 33 -12.90 -13.61 7.81
CA SER A 33 -12.81 -12.19 7.42
C SER A 33 -11.59 -11.52 8.04
N LEU A 34 -11.24 -11.84 9.28
CA LEU A 34 -9.99 -11.38 9.90
C LEU A 34 -8.75 -11.87 9.16
N ALA A 35 -8.72 -13.14 8.73
CA ALA A 35 -7.60 -13.66 7.94
C ALA A 35 -7.46 -12.93 6.59
N VAL A 36 -8.56 -12.66 5.90
CA VAL A 36 -8.55 -11.92 4.62
C VAL A 36 -8.09 -10.48 4.83
N VAL A 37 -8.64 -9.78 5.82
CA VAL A 37 -8.26 -8.39 6.14
C VAL A 37 -6.80 -8.33 6.59
N GLY A 38 -6.33 -9.27 7.41
CA GLY A 38 -4.93 -9.31 7.84
C GLY A 38 -3.96 -9.61 6.70
N LEU A 39 -4.30 -10.55 5.82
CA LEU A 39 -3.45 -10.90 4.68
C LEU A 39 -3.36 -9.75 3.67
N PHE A 40 -4.50 -9.24 3.21
CA PHE A 40 -4.52 -8.22 2.14
C PHE A 40 -4.36 -6.79 2.66
N GLY A 41 -4.87 -6.49 3.86
CA GLY A 41 -4.79 -5.16 4.47
C GLY A 41 -3.46 -4.88 5.15
N LEU A 42 -2.73 -5.89 5.64
CA LEU A 42 -1.45 -5.71 6.33
C LEU A 42 -0.31 -6.48 5.66
N ALA A 43 -0.44 -7.79 5.53
CA ALA A 43 0.71 -8.62 5.13
C ALA A 43 1.21 -8.28 3.72
N VAL A 44 0.31 -8.17 2.73
CA VAL A 44 0.69 -7.84 1.34
C VAL A 44 1.39 -6.48 1.25
N PRO A 45 0.81 -5.35 1.73
CA PRO A 45 1.49 -4.05 1.69
C PRO A 45 2.86 -4.04 2.36
N ILE A 46 3.00 -4.68 3.53
CA ILE A 46 4.26 -4.72 4.27
C ILE A 46 5.31 -5.52 3.51
N LEU A 47 4.95 -6.68 2.95
CA LEU A 47 5.85 -7.51 2.18
C LEU A 47 6.31 -6.81 0.90
N VAL A 48 5.39 -6.15 0.19
CA VAL A 48 5.71 -5.37 -1.01
C VAL A 48 6.68 -4.24 -0.67
N TYR A 49 6.38 -3.46 0.38
CA TYR A 49 7.27 -2.38 0.82
C TYR A 49 8.67 -2.91 1.17
N LYS A 50 8.75 -3.94 2.02
CA LYS A 50 10.04 -4.51 2.42
C LYS A 50 10.80 -5.13 1.25
N GLY A 51 10.12 -5.79 0.33
CA GLY A 51 10.73 -6.37 -0.86
C GLY A 51 11.35 -5.30 -1.75
N ILE A 52 10.59 -4.25 -2.05
CA ILE A 52 11.04 -3.12 -2.86
C ILE A 52 12.21 -2.40 -2.19
N VAL A 53 12.07 -1.99 -0.93
CA VAL A 53 13.12 -1.26 -0.21
C VAL A 53 14.41 -2.07 -0.12
N ARG A 54 14.31 -3.38 0.15
CA ARG A 54 15.49 -4.25 0.19
C ARG A 54 16.18 -4.33 -1.17
N GLU A 55 15.42 -4.40 -2.26
CA GLU A 55 15.99 -4.40 -3.61
C GLU A 55 16.69 -3.09 -3.93
N PHE A 56 16.06 -1.95 -3.57
CA PHE A 56 16.66 -0.64 -3.74
C PHE A 56 17.97 -0.53 -2.95
N VAL A 57 17.99 -0.83 -1.66
CA VAL A 57 19.21 -0.75 -0.84
C VAL A 57 20.32 -1.67 -1.36
N ARG A 58 19.99 -2.87 -1.86
CA ARG A 58 20.97 -3.79 -2.46
C ARG A 58 21.55 -3.27 -3.78
N SER A 59 20.75 -2.53 -4.54
CA SER A 59 21.13 -2.02 -5.87
C SER A 59 21.93 -0.72 -5.82
N LEU A 60 21.97 -0.02 -4.68
CA LEU A 60 22.80 1.17 -4.52
C LEU A 60 24.28 0.79 -4.27
N PRO A 61 25.23 1.41 -4.98
CA PRO A 61 26.65 1.20 -4.68
C PRO A 61 27.00 1.80 -3.31
N ALA A 62 27.97 1.19 -2.63
CA ALA A 62 28.41 1.55 -1.27
C ALA A 62 28.74 3.04 -1.09
N SER A 63 29.12 3.73 -2.18
CA SER A 63 29.40 5.16 -2.25
C SER A 63 28.22 6.06 -1.84
N TYR A 64 26.97 5.58 -1.96
CA TYR A 64 25.78 6.34 -1.53
C TYR A 64 25.39 6.07 -0.06
N LEU A 65 25.80 4.94 0.51
CA LEU A 65 25.49 4.58 1.90
C LEU A 65 26.45 5.22 2.91
N ASN A 66 27.69 5.47 2.48
CA ASN A 66 28.67 6.24 3.24
C ASN A 66 29.18 7.38 2.35
N PRO A 67 28.61 8.60 2.44
CA PRO A 67 29.21 9.73 1.74
C PRO A 67 30.66 9.89 2.23
N PRO A 68 31.63 10.17 1.33
CA PRO A 68 32.99 10.46 1.75
C PRO A 68 32.93 11.58 2.79
N ARG A 69 33.53 11.34 3.97
CA ARG A 69 33.65 12.38 4.99
C ARG A 69 34.32 13.57 4.31
N PRO A 70 33.78 14.80 4.43
CA PRO A 70 34.46 15.96 3.89
C PRO A 70 35.86 15.97 4.49
N LEU A 71 36.88 16.01 3.62
CA LEU A 71 38.28 16.20 4.01
C LEU A 71 38.46 17.65 4.45
N CYS A 72 37.78 18.03 5.54
CA CYS A 72 38.01 19.30 6.20
C CYS A 72 39.23 19.09 7.11
N ASN A 73 40.35 19.73 6.73
CA ASN A 73 41.57 19.95 7.52
C ASN A 73 42.71 18.92 7.39
N ARG A 74 43.28 18.78 6.18
CA ARG A 74 44.66 18.30 6.00
C ARG A 74 45.63 19.36 5.43
N ALA A 75 45.26 20.64 5.46
CA ALA A 75 46.06 21.73 4.90
C ALA A 75 46.80 22.58 5.96
N HIS A 76 46.87 22.15 7.22
CA HIS A 76 47.50 22.94 8.30
C HIS A 76 48.81 22.32 8.84
N LEU A 77 49.44 21.39 8.12
CA LEU A 77 50.66 20.70 8.59
C LEU A 77 51.84 20.72 7.61
N ASP A 78 51.75 21.47 6.50
CA ASP A 78 52.84 21.57 5.51
C ASP A 78 53.55 22.95 5.52
N LEU A 79 53.53 23.66 6.66
CA LEU A 79 54.19 24.95 6.81
C LEU A 79 55.02 25.01 8.10
N ASP A 80 56.02 24.13 8.20
CA ASP A 80 57.17 24.23 9.10
C ASP A 80 58.42 23.71 8.38
#